data_AF-T0GQJ8-F1
#
_entry.id   AF-T0GQJ8-F1
#
_cell.length_a   1.000
_cell.length_b   1.000
_cell.length_c   1.000
_cell.angle_alpha   90.00
_cell.angle_beta   90.00
_cell.angle_gamma   90.00
#
_symmetry.space_group_name_H-M   'P 1'
#
loop_
_entity.id
_entity.type
_entity.pdbx_description
1 polymer ?
#
loop_
_entity_poly.entity_id
_entity_poly.type
_entity_poly.pdbx_seq_one_letter_code
_entity_poly.pdbx_strand_id
1 'polypeptide(L)' 'MDDTTKAIILSVIERAPQWLRHDLDSKDQAVRSRAEETLAAMVADGLAHGGKQAGKD' A
#
# COMPACT_ATOMS: atom_id res chain seq x y z
N MET A 1 -0.63 -7.08 -14.92
CA MET A 1 -1.00 -7.22 -13.51
C MET A 1 -2.21 -8.11 -13.47
N ASP A 2 -2.14 -9.26 -12.79
CA ASP A 2 -3.30 -10.14 -12.60
C ASP A 2 -4.25 -9.62 -11.51
N ASP A 3 -5.43 -10.22 -11.43
CA ASP A 3 -6.48 -9.83 -10.49
C ASP A 3 -6.07 -10.05 -9.02
N THR A 4 -5.21 -11.04 -8.75
CA THR A 4 -4.67 -11.30 -7.41
C THR A 4 -3.79 -10.14 -6.94
N THR A 5 -2.88 -9.68 -7.80
CA THR A 5 -2.01 -8.54 -7.54
C THR A 5 -2.84 -7.27 -7.31
N LYS A 6 -3.89 -7.06 -8.12
CA LYS A 6 -4.84 -5.96 -7.93
C LYS A 6 -5.53 -6.00 -6.57
N ALA A 7 -6.02 -7.17 -6.18
CA ALA A 7 -6.72 -7.37 -4.91
C ALA A 7 -5.82 -7.10 -3.70
N ILE A 8 -4.55 -7.52 -3.76
CA ILE A 8 -3.56 -7.25 -2.72
C ILE A 8 -3.35 -5.73 -2.57
N ILE A 9 -3.13 -5.02 -3.69
CA ILE A 9 -2.92 -3.56 -3.69
C ILE A 9 -4.16 -2.84 -3.12
N LEU A 10 -5.36 -3.21 -3.55
CA LEU A 10 -6.60 -2.61 -3.05
C LEU A 10 -6.76 -2.84 -1.53
N SER A 11 -6.50 -4.05 -1.04
CA SER A 11 -6.55 -4.35 0.39
C SER A 11 -5.53 -3.53 1.20
N VAL A 12 -4.34 -3.26 0.65
CA VAL A 12 -3.36 -2.35 1.30
C VAL A 12 -3.89 -0.92 1.36
N ILE A 13 -4.44 -0.41 0.24
CA ILE A 13 -4.99 0.96 0.16
C ILE A 13 -6.19 1.13 1.11
N GLU A 14 -7.06 0.13 1.22
CA GLU A 14 -8.20 0.15 2.15
C GLU A 14 -7.72 0.26 3.61
N ARG A 15 -6.66 -0.48 3.97
CA ARG A 15 -6.07 -0.50 5.32
C ARG A 15 -5.11 0.65 5.61
N ALA A 16 -4.84 1.53 4.63
CA ALA A 16 -4.00 2.71 4.85
C ALA A 16 -4.49 3.53 6.06
N PRO A 17 -3.63 3.98 6.98
CA PRO A 17 -4.02 4.82 8.10
C PRO A 17 -4.57 6.18 7.65
N GLN A 18 -5.42 6.81 8.48
CA GLN A 18 -5.98 8.12 8.15
C GLN A 18 -4.93 9.22 8.04
N TRP A 19 -3.88 9.18 8.88
CA TRP A 19 -2.76 10.13 8.80
C TRP A 19 -2.05 10.04 7.44
N LEU A 20 -1.94 8.84 6.87
CA LEU A 20 -1.28 8.63 5.59
C LEU A 20 -2.08 9.26 4.45
N ARG A 21 -3.40 9.14 4.50
CA ARG A 21 -4.30 9.81 3.53
C ARG A 21 -4.22 11.33 3.63
N HIS A 22 -4.15 11.85 4.85
CA HIS A 22 -3.98 13.29 5.07
C HIS A 22 -2.64 13.79 4.50
N ASP A 23 -1.54 13.08 4.77
CA ASP A 23 -0.21 13.48 4.31
C ASP A 23 -0.06 13.36 2.79
N LEU A 24 -0.76 12.41 2.15
CA LEU A 24 -0.83 12.31 0.68
C LEU A 24 -1.51 13.53 0.02
N ASP A 25 -2.48 14.18 0.69
CA ASP A 25 -3.14 15.39 0.18
C ASP A 25 -2.37 16.69 0.50
N SER A 26 -1.27 16.57 1.26
CA SER A 26 -0.46 17.72 1.66
C SER A 26 0.11 18.49 0.47
N LYS A 27 0.06 19.82 0.55
CA LYS A 27 0.72 20.72 -0.41
C LYS A 27 2.22 20.83 -0.17
N ASP A 28 2.68 20.46 1.01
CA ASP A 28 4.10 20.32 1.30
C ASP A 28 4.65 19.06 0.60
N GLN A 29 5.61 19.27 -0.30
CA GLN A 29 6.21 18.19 -1.09
C GLN A 29 6.96 17.17 -0.22
N ALA A 30 7.64 17.61 0.84
CA ALA A 30 8.39 16.71 1.70
C ALA A 30 7.45 15.80 2.50
N VAL A 31 6.34 16.35 2.99
CA VAL A 31 5.29 15.58 3.68
C VAL A 31 4.67 14.55 2.75
N ARG A 32 4.29 14.97 1.53
CA ARG A 32 3.69 14.07 0.55
C ARG A 32 4.66 12.96 0.09
N SER A 33 5.93 13.28 -0.16
CA SER A 33 6.95 12.30 -0.56
C SER A 33 7.12 11.20 0.50
N ARG A 34 7.17 11.59 1.78
CA ARG A 34 7.26 10.62 2.88
C ARG A 34 6.03 9.70 2.95
N ALA A 35 4.85 10.23 2.68
CA ALA A 35 3.62 9.46 2.63
C ALA A 35 3.62 8.48 1.44
N GLU A 36 4.06 8.93 0.26
CA GLU A 36 4.23 8.08 -0.93
C GLU A 36 5.22 6.93 -0.67
N GLU A 37 6.37 7.21 -0.06
CA GLU A 37 7.35 6.19 0.34
C GLU A 37 6.78 5.17 1.32
N THR A 38 6.00 5.64 2.30
CA THR A 38 5.35 4.74 3.26
C THR A 38 4.31 3.86 2.57
N LEU A 39 3.48 4.42 1.68
CA LEU A 39 2.50 3.65 0.91
C LEU A 39 3.18 2.62 0.01
N ALA A 40 4.29 2.99 -0.64
CA ALA A 40 5.09 2.08 -1.45
C ALA A 40 5.64 0.92 -0.62
N ALA A 41 6.14 1.17 0.60
CA ALA A 41 6.59 0.13 1.51
C ALA A 41 5.45 -0.81 1.93
N MET A 42 4.26 -0.28 2.22
CA MET A 42 3.08 -1.09 2.55
C MET A 42 2.64 -1.98 1.37
N VAL A 43 2.69 -1.45 0.15
CA VAL A 43 2.37 -2.23 -1.05
C VAL A 43 3.41 -3.31 -1.29
N ALA A 44 4.70 -2.99 -1.16
CA ALA A 44 5.78 -3.97 -1.31
C ALA A 44 5.67 -5.12 -0.28
N ASP A 45 5.37 -4.80 0.98
CA ASP A 45 5.10 -5.76 2.04
C ASP A 45 3.88 -6.64 1.70
N GLY A 46 2.76 -6.01 1.31
CA GLY A 46 1.56 -6.71 0.89
C GLY A 46 1.79 -7.68 -0.27
N LEU A 47 2.60 -7.30 -1.26
CA LEU A 47 2.96 -8.17 -2.38
C LEU A 47 3.89 -9.32 -1.96
N ALA A 48 4.86 -9.06 -1.09
CA ALA A 48 5.79 -10.09 -0.60
C ALA A 48 5.10 -11.15 0.28
N HIS A 49 4.08 -10.75 1.05
CA HIS A 49 3.42 -11.61 2.02
C HIS A 49 2.03 -12.12 1.56
N GLY A 50 1.32 -11.38 0.70
CA GLY A 50 0.02 -11.76 0.16
C GLY A 50 0.09 -12.90 -0.86
N GLY A 51 1.19 -13.00 -1.63
CA GLY A 51 1.43 -14.14 -2.53
C GLY A 51 1.69 -15.48 -1.82
N LYS A 52 2.02 -15.47 -0.52
CA LYS A 52 2.30 -16.70 0.25
C LYS A 52 1.05 -17.43 0.75
N GLN A 53 -0.12 -16.80 0.75
CA GLN A 53 -1.36 -17.43 1.23
C GLN A 53 -2.04 -18.31 0.17
N ALA A 54 -1.75 -18.10 -1.12
CA ALA A 54 -2.32 -18.90 -2.22
C ALA A 54 -1.60 -20.25 -2.48
N GLY A 55 -0.61 -20.62 -1.65
CA GLY A 55 0.17 -21.86 -1.80
C GLY A 55 0.07 -22.81 -0.60
N LYS A 56 -0.91 -22.61 0.29
CA LYS A 56 -1.15 -23.48 1.44
C LYS A 56 -2.64 -23.84 1.50
N ASP A 57 -3.07 -24.64 0.54
CA ASP A 57 -4.26 -25.49 0.59
C ASP A 57 -3.91 -26.86 -0.01
#